data_AF-A0A1F2R6C6-F1
#
_entry.id   AF-A0A1F2R6C6-F1
#
_cell.length_a   1.000
_cell.length_b   1.000
_cell.length_c   1.000
_cell.angle_alpha   90.00
_cell.angle_beta   90.00
_cell.angle_gamma   90.00
#
_symmetry.space_group_name_H-M   'P 1'
#
loop_
_entity.id
_entity.type
_entity.pdbx_description
1 polymer ?
#
loop_
_entity_poly.entity_id
_entity_poly.type
_entity_poly.pdbx_seq_one_letter_code
_entity_poly.pdbx_strand_id
1 'polypeptide(L)'
;ITPWSAPAAWNHKLYWTFGGGAAPGHRQAAPGSVFLDAQLSRGFAVATTSLNTFGNNFNSVVSAENVMMLKEHIIETMGEVRYTLATGGSGGAMQQQLLTSAYPGLLDGIEPSASFPDMWTNFREIQDCSLMLRYFKETAASNWQDVTVRNAVMNNANEMPGTCEAWGNTRLTWADPRIGCVPGGRGAAAAAPPSWLYDPKTNRTGTRCTLQDYQVAIFGRRPDGFANRVYDNVGVQYGLNALKAGTITTDQFVDMNENIGGLDIDLNFVPERSVADAPALAIAYRTSQINMGGAMNTVPIIDNRGCRNVEVHSCYHTYSTRARIEKTHNGAANHVIFLSSPGNTAFLALDQWVAAVKADGSATPAAMKVVKNKPADIVDACWINGQRSTDAAACRAANPYFGNAHLGAGQSIEDAVLKCQLEPLNRAEYGVSFSDAQWTRLQAAFPGGACDWSKPGVGATAPVAWLSFADGPGGKPIGVAPVSK
;
A
#
# COMPACT_ATOMS: atom_id res chain seq x y z
N ILE A 1 -26.53 -15.83 23.45
CA ILE A 1 -25.66 -16.86 22.85
C ILE A 1 -24.55 -17.12 23.86
N THR A 2 -24.20 -18.37 24.13
CA THR A 2 -23.02 -18.70 24.95
C THR A 2 -22.04 -19.48 24.09
N PRO A 3 -20.74 -19.53 24.42
CA PRO A 3 -19.77 -20.26 23.62
C PRO A 3 -20.05 -21.77 23.55
N TRP A 4 -20.87 -22.30 24.47
CA TRP A 4 -21.34 -23.69 24.50
C TRP A 4 -22.70 -23.90 23.80
N SER A 5 -23.31 -22.83 23.29
CA SER A 5 -24.60 -22.84 22.58
C SER A 5 -24.58 -21.92 21.35
N ALA A 6 -23.57 -22.13 20.51
CA ALA A 6 -23.45 -21.52 19.20
C ALA A 6 -24.75 -21.62 18.38
N PRO A 7 -25.12 -20.61 17.57
CA PRO A 7 -26.24 -20.75 16.64
C PRO A 7 -26.04 -21.95 15.72
N ALA A 8 -27.01 -22.85 15.61
CA ALA A 8 -26.88 -24.10 14.85
C ALA A 8 -26.53 -23.90 13.36
N ALA A 9 -26.89 -22.74 12.78
CA ALA A 9 -26.58 -22.39 11.40
C ALA A 9 -25.12 -21.93 11.20
N TRP A 10 -24.39 -21.61 12.26
CA TRP A 10 -23.01 -21.15 12.17
C TRP A 10 -22.05 -22.35 12.07
N ASN A 11 -21.23 -22.37 11.03
CA ASN A 11 -20.28 -23.45 10.76
C ASN A 11 -18.88 -23.19 11.35
N HIS A 12 -18.80 -22.30 12.34
CA HIS A 12 -17.56 -21.86 12.99
C HIS A 12 -16.57 -21.11 12.08
N LYS A 13 -16.98 -20.65 10.90
CA LYS A 13 -16.15 -19.82 10.03
C LYS A 13 -16.48 -18.33 10.17
N LEU A 14 -15.47 -17.49 10.07
CA LEU A 14 -15.63 -16.03 10.01
C LEU A 14 -15.29 -15.48 8.63
N TYR A 15 -16.07 -14.50 8.20
CA TYR A 15 -15.78 -13.67 7.03
C TYR A 15 -15.66 -12.21 7.45
N TRP A 16 -14.44 -11.67 7.36
CA TRP A 16 -14.12 -10.32 7.79
C TRP A 16 -14.16 -9.34 6.62
N THR A 17 -14.90 -8.24 6.77
CA THR A 17 -14.91 -7.19 5.75
C THR A 17 -14.10 -5.98 6.19
N PHE A 18 -13.10 -5.61 5.39
CA PHE A 18 -12.28 -4.42 5.60
C PHE A 18 -12.72 -3.28 4.67
N GLY A 19 -12.91 -2.10 5.25
CA GLY A 19 -13.32 -0.91 4.51
C GLY A 19 -12.14 -0.18 3.85
N GLY A 20 -12.38 0.33 2.65
CA GLY A 20 -11.43 1.14 1.88
C GLY A 20 -11.27 2.58 2.39
N GLY A 21 -10.61 3.39 1.56
CA GLY A 21 -10.30 4.80 1.84
C GLY A 21 -9.02 5.01 2.65
N ALA A 22 -8.69 6.27 2.91
CA ALA A 22 -7.52 6.69 3.69
C ALA A 22 -7.85 8.00 4.43
N ALA A 23 -7.88 7.97 5.76
CA ALA A 23 -7.99 9.18 6.57
C ALA A 23 -7.32 8.98 7.96
N PRO A 24 -6.51 9.94 8.42
CA PRO A 24 -5.87 9.91 9.75
C PRO A 24 -6.80 10.48 10.84
N GLY A 25 -8.12 10.33 10.71
CA GLY A 25 -9.10 11.08 11.50
C GLY A 25 -9.37 10.55 12.92
N HIS A 26 -8.73 9.46 13.35
CA HIS A 26 -8.92 8.83 14.67
C HIS A 26 -10.40 8.63 15.07
N ARG A 27 -11.25 8.22 14.12
CA ARG A 27 -12.70 8.25 14.33
C ARG A 27 -13.33 6.87 14.37
N GLN A 28 -14.31 6.70 15.25
CA GLN A 28 -15.29 5.63 15.12
C GLN A 28 -16.47 6.12 14.29
N ALA A 29 -16.97 5.25 13.42
CA ALA A 29 -18.16 5.49 12.62
C ALA A 29 -19.09 4.27 12.70
N ALA A 30 -20.22 4.32 12.00
CA ALA A 30 -21.01 3.11 11.78
C ALA A 30 -20.16 2.07 11.02
N PRO A 31 -20.20 0.79 11.43
CA PRO A 31 -19.56 -0.28 10.67
C PRO A 31 -20.23 -0.45 9.29
N GLY A 32 -19.51 -1.08 8.36
CA GLY A 32 -20.10 -1.50 7.08
C GLY A 32 -21.19 -2.56 7.28
N SER A 33 -21.97 -2.82 6.22
CA SER A 33 -22.97 -3.89 6.26
C SER A 33 -22.29 -5.25 6.43
N VAL A 34 -22.86 -6.07 7.31
CA VAL A 34 -22.50 -7.48 7.51
C VAL A 34 -23.53 -8.44 6.88
N PHE A 35 -24.56 -7.92 6.21
CA PHE A 35 -25.60 -8.71 5.55
C PHE A 35 -25.14 -9.18 4.17
N LEU A 36 -24.14 -10.08 4.15
CA LEU A 36 -23.63 -10.67 2.92
C LEU A 36 -24.24 -12.05 2.70
N ASP A 37 -25.24 -12.12 1.83
CA ASP A 37 -26.02 -13.34 1.56
C ASP A 37 -25.13 -14.54 1.20
N ALA A 38 -24.14 -14.36 0.33
CA ALA A 38 -23.31 -15.46 -0.14
C ALA A 38 -22.57 -16.17 1.01
N GLN A 39 -22.09 -15.41 1.99
CA GLN A 39 -21.36 -15.92 3.16
C GLN A 39 -22.34 -16.43 4.23
N LEU A 40 -23.36 -15.64 4.56
CA LEU A 40 -24.35 -15.97 5.59
C LEU A 40 -25.13 -17.24 5.23
N SER A 41 -25.59 -17.39 3.99
CA SER A 41 -26.30 -18.58 3.51
C SER A 41 -25.46 -19.86 3.54
N ARG A 42 -24.12 -19.73 3.63
CA ARG A 42 -23.17 -20.84 3.75
C ARG A 42 -22.73 -21.09 5.19
N GLY A 43 -23.33 -20.39 6.16
CA GLY A 43 -23.09 -20.59 7.58
C GLY A 43 -21.90 -19.83 8.15
N PHE A 44 -21.31 -18.88 7.41
CA PHE A 44 -20.31 -17.97 7.98
C PHE A 44 -20.98 -16.96 8.91
N ALA A 45 -20.30 -16.56 9.98
CA ALA A 45 -20.57 -15.27 10.61
C ALA A 45 -19.76 -14.18 9.90
N VAL A 46 -20.38 -13.04 9.63
CA VAL A 46 -19.75 -11.89 8.97
C VAL A 46 -19.47 -10.81 10.00
N ALA A 47 -18.23 -10.33 10.04
CA ALA A 47 -17.78 -9.37 11.04
C ALA A 47 -17.07 -8.17 10.39
N THR A 48 -17.25 -7.00 11.00
CA THR A 48 -16.51 -5.78 10.67
C THR A 48 -16.60 -4.80 11.83
N THR A 49 -15.72 -3.82 11.83
CA THR A 49 -15.76 -2.66 12.73
C THR A 49 -15.33 -1.42 11.95
N SER A 50 -15.84 -0.25 12.32
CA SER A 50 -15.45 1.00 11.68
C SER A 50 -13.97 1.36 11.86
N LEU A 51 -13.31 0.72 12.84
CA LEU A 51 -11.86 0.79 13.05
C LEU A 51 -11.06 -0.09 12.05
N ASN A 52 -11.72 -1.00 11.33
CA ASN A 52 -11.16 -1.73 10.18
C ASN A 52 -11.53 -1.10 8.83
N THR A 53 -11.80 0.21 8.83
CA THR A 53 -11.97 1.02 7.64
C THR A 53 -10.87 2.06 7.61
N PHE A 54 -9.95 1.95 6.65
CA PHE A 54 -8.85 2.90 6.52
C PHE A 54 -9.29 4.32 6.16
N GLY A 55 -10.48 4.49 5.58
CA GLY A 55 -11.16 5.79 5.46
C GLY A 55 -11.59 6.43 6.79
N ASN A 56 -11.44 5.73 7.92
CA ASN A 56 -11.65 6.26 9.27
C ASN A 56 -10.36 6.28 10.09
N ASN A 57 -9.58 5.20 9.99
CA ASN A 57 -8.40 4.95 10.80
C ASN A 57 -7.29 4.38 9.92
N PHE A 58 -6.62 5.26 9.18
CA PHE A 58 -5.49 4.86 8.35
C PHE A 58 -4.26 4.55 9.23
N ASN A 59 -4.32 3.42 9.95
CA ASN A 59 -3.28 2.87 10.83
C ASN A 59 -3.43 1.33 10.93
N SER A 60 -2.43 0.59 10.46
CA SER A 60 -2.46 -0.87 10.37
C SER A 60 -2.41 -1.56 11.74
N VAL A 61 -1.74 -0.98 12.73
CA VAL A 61 -1.64 -1.52 14.10
C VAL A 61 -2.99 -1.44 14.79
N VAL A 62 -3.64 -0.28 14.75
CA VAL A 62 -5.01 -0.10 15.28
C VAL A 62 -5.97 -1.07 14.59
N SER A 63 -5.84 -1.25 13.27
CA SER A 63 -6.66 -2.23 12.54
C SER A 63 -6.44 -3.66 13.05
N ALA A 64 -5.18 -4.07 13.26
CA ALA A 64 -4.84 -5.40 13.78
C ALA A 64 -5.39 -5.64 15.19
N GLU A 65 -5.21 -4.67 16.10
CA GLU A 65 -5.76 -4.73 17.47
C GLU A 65 -7.27 -4.90 17.44
N ASN A 66 -7.96 -4.21 16.54
CA ASN A 66 -9.41 -4.33 16.41
C ASN A 66 -9.87 -5.71 15.91
N VAL A 67 -9.13 -6.31 14.96
CA VAL A 67 -9.42 -7.68 14.52
C VAL A 67 -9.23 -8.65 15.68
N MET A 68 -8.13 -8.52 16.42
CA MET A 68 -7.83 -9.36 17.57
C MET A 68 -8.94 -9.27 18.64
N MET A 69 -9.28 -8.07 19.10
CA MET A 69 -10.25 -7.86 20.17
C MET A 69 -11.66 -8.31 19.79
N LEU A 70 -12.13 -7.99 18.58
CA LEU A 70 -13.47 -8.41 18.16
C LEU A 70 -13.53 -9.91 17.84
N LYS A 71 -12.44 -10.50 17.33
CA LYS A 71 -12.36 -11.97 17.14
C LYS A 71 -12.39 -12.70 18.48
N GLU A 72 -11.69 -12.21 19.50
CA GLU A 72 -11.76 -12.71 20.88
C GLU A 72 -13.21 -12.64 21.40
N HIS A 73 -13.85 -11.49 21.30
CA HIS A 73 -15.24 -11.34 21.73
C HIS A 73 -16.20 -12.32 21.03
N ILE A 74 -16.02 -12.56 19.72
CA ILE A 74 -16.80 -13.56 18.98
C ILE A 74 -16.54 -14.96 19.53
N ILE A 75 -15.27 -15.33 19.78
CA ILE A 75 -14.92 -16.64 20.32
C ILE A 75 -15.54 -16.85 21.70
N GLU A 76 -15.44 -15.86 22.58
CA GLU A 76 -16.01 -15.89 23.93
C GLU A 76 -17.55 -15.92 23.93
N THR A 77 -18.20 -15.37 22.90
CA THR A 77 -19.66 -15.26 22.86
C THR A 77 -20.32 -16.40 22.09
N MET A 78 -19.71 -16.83 20.98
CA MET A 78 -20.30 -17.75 20.02
C MET A 78 -19.62 -19.11 19.99
N GLY A 79 -18.36 -19.22 20.44
CA GLY A 79 -17.56 -20.46 20.43
C GLY A 79 -16.35 -20.36 19.50
N GLU A 80 -15.50 -21.39 19.49
CA GLU A 80 -14.25 -21.38 18.72
C GLU A 80 -14.45 -21.18 17.22
N VAL A 81 -13.53 -20.45 16.60
CA VAL A 81 -13.49 -20.17 15.16
C VAL A 81 -12.55 -21.16 14.47
N ARG A 82 -13.07 -21.90 13.49
CA ARG A 82 -12.31 -22.85 12.68
C ARG A 82 -11.31 -22.14 11.74
N TYR A 83 -11.75 -21.05 11.11
CA TYR A 83 -10.89 -20.13 10.36
C TYR A 83 -11.59 -18.82 10.02
N THR A 84 -10.78 -17.80 9.70
CA THR A 84 -11.19 -16.45 9.31
C THR A 84 -10.72 -16.15 7.89
N LEU A 85 -11.67 -15.94 6.98
CA LEU A 85 -11.40 -15.36 5.67
C LEU A 85 -11.59 -13.85 5.74
N ALA A 86 -10.90 -13.10 4.90
CA ALA A 86 -11.11 -11.66 4.79
C ALA A 86 -11.29 -11.20 3.35
N THR A 87 -11.97 -10.07 3.20
CA THR A 87 -12.09 -9.33 1.94
C THR A 87 -11.99 -7.83 2.17
N GLY A 88 -11.68 -7.09 1.11
CA GLY A 88 -11.63 -5.64 1.13
C GLY A 88 -10.85 -5.07 -0.04
N GLY A 89 -11.32 -3.94 -0.55
CA GLY A 89 -10.68 -3.22 -1.65
C GLY A 89 -9.91 -1.99 -1.20
N SER A 90 -8.91 -1.54 -1.98
CA SER A 90 -8.20 -0.28 -1.72
C SER A 90 -7.52 -0.29 -0.33
N GLY A 91 -7.88 0.62 0.58
CA GLY A 91 -7.46 0.58 1.99
C GLY A 91 -7.80 -0.75 2.70
N GLY A 92 -8.87 -1.44 2.30
CA GLY A 92 -9.21 -2.76 2.81
C GLY A 92 -8.23 -3.84 2.34
N ALA A 93 -7.67 -3.71 1.14
CA ALA A 93 -6.62 -4.61 0.66
C ALA A 93 -5.31 -4.39 1.41
N MET A 94 -4.93 -3.14 1.68
CA MET A 94 -3.74 -2.82 2.49
C MET A 94 -3.86 -3.44 3.88
N GLN A 95 -5.02 -3.30 4.54
CA GLN A 95 -5.25 -3.88 5.87
C GLN A 95 -4.98 -5.37 5.90
N GLN A 96 -5.63 -6.15 5.03
CA GLN A 96 -5.48 -7.60 4.98
C GLN A 96 -4.03 -8.03 4.76
N GLN A 97 -3.35 -7.37 3.82
CA GLN A 97 -1.97 -7.67 3.48
C GLN A 97 -1.02 -7.32 4.64
N LEU A 98 -1.16 -6.13 5.23
CA LEU A 98 -0.34 -5.67 6.36
C LEU A 98 -0.56 -6.53 7.61
N LEU A 99 -1.82 -6.85 7.94
CA LEU A 99 -2.15 -7.72 9.07
C LEU A 99 -1.57 -9.13 8.87
N THR A 100 -1.68 -9.70 7.68
CA THR A 100 -1.10 -11.01 7.38
C THR A 100 0.43 -10.98 7.46
N SER A 101 1.05 -9.89 7.01
CA SER A 101 2.50 -9.70 7.02
C SER A 101 3.06 -9.49 8.43
N ALA A 102 2.35 -8.72 9.27
CA ALA A 102 2.82 -8.24 10.58
C ALA A 102 2.27 -9.04 11.78
N TYR A 103 1.04 -9.57 11.68
CA TYR A 103 0.31 -10.24 12.76
C TYR A 103 -0.26 -11.60 12.27
N PRO A 104 0.60 -12.54 11.86
CA PRO A 104 0.17 -13.83 11.30
C PRO A 104 -0.67 -14.62 12.30
N GLY A 105 -1.77 -15.22 11.81
CA GLY A 105 -2.73 -15.99 12.60
C GLY A 105 -4.04 -15.26 12.89
N LEU A 106 -4.11 -13.94 12.68
CA LEU A 106 -5.39 -13.22 12.76
C LEU A 106 -6.35 -13.59 11.62
N LEU A 107 -5.79 -13.75 10.40
CA LEU A 107 -6.50 -14.12 9.18
C LEU A 107 -5.90 -15.42 8.64
N ASP A 108 -6.74 -16.31 8.12
CA ASP A 108 -6.35 -17.62 7.60
C ASP A 108 -6.34 -17.68 6.07
N GLY A 109 -6.98 -16.72 5.42
CA GLY A 109 -6.93 -16.49 3.97
C GLY A 109 -7.48 -15.11 3.64
N ILE A 110 -6.94 -14.46 2.61
CA ILE A 110 -7.30 -13.09 2.26
C ILE A 110 -7.69 -12.97 0.77
N GLU A 111 -8.71 -12.14 0.52
CA GLU A 111 -9.21 -11.77 -0.80
C GLU A 111 -9.07 -10.25 -0.98
N PRO A 112 -7.85 -9.72 -1.17
CA PRO A 112 -7.67 -8.31 -1.50
C PRO A 112 -8.22 -8.02 -2.91
N SER A 113 -8.71 -6.80 -3.11
CA SER A 113 -9.13 -6.28 -4.41
C SER A 113 -8.67 -4.85 -4.58
N ALA A 114 -8.63 -4.32 -5.81
CA ALA A 114 -8.16 -2.95 -6.08
C ALA A 114 -6.89 -2.63 -5.28
N SER A 115 -5.95 -3.58 -5.31
CA SER A 115 -4.93 -3.74 -4.28
C SER A 115 -3.91 -2.61 -4.26
N PHE A 116 -3.46 -2.28 -3.06
CA PHE A 116 -2.21 -1.57 -2.79
C PHE A 116 -1.38 -2.44 -1.82
N PRO A 117 -0.04 -2.51 -1.94
CA PRO A 117 0.76 -3.34 -1.05
C PRO A 117 0.73 -2.87 0.40
N ASP A 118 0.81 -1.54 0.60
CA ASP A 118 0.83 -0.89 1.91
C ASP A 118 0.50 0.61 1.81
N MET A 119 0.49 1.27 2.97
CA MET A 119 0.09 2.66 3.14
C MET A 119 1.13 3.65 2.62
N TRP A 120 2.42 3.31 2.77
CA TRP A 120 3.52 4.26 2.68
C TRP A 120 4.12 4.31 1.27
N THR A 121 4.21 3.18 0.56
CA THR A 121 4.55 3.21 -0.86
C THR A 121 3.43 3.84 -1.68
N ASN A 122 2.17 3.61 -1.28
CA ASN A 122 1.02 4.34 -1.84
C ASN A 122 1.11 5.84 -1.54
N PHE A 123 1.34 6.25 -0.30
CA PHE A 123 1.42 7.69 0.02
C PHE A 123 2.58 8.39 -0.69
N ARG A 124 3.73 7.71 -0.86
CA ARG A 124 4.86 8.18 -1.68
C ARG A 124 4.43 8.44 -3.13
N GLU A 125 3.70 7.53 -3.76
CA GLU A 125 3.15 7.75 -5.11
C GLU A 125 2.27 9.00 -5.18
N ILE A 126 1.38 9.21 -4.20
CA ILE A 126 0.50 10.38 -4.18
C ILE A 126 1.33 11.67 -4.06
N GLN A 127 2.39 11.67 -3.25
CA GLN A 127 3.29 12.81 -3.09
C GLN A 127 4.07 13.10 -4.38
N ASP A 128 4.61 12.06 -5.03
CA ASP A 128 5.31 12.20 -6.31
C ASP A 128 4.38 12.73 -7.40
N CYS A 129 3.16 12.18 -7.51
CA CYS A 129 2.16 12.67 -8.45
C CYS A 129 1.82 14.15 -8.20
N SER A 130 1.75 14.59 -6.94
CA SER A 130 1.52 16.01 -6.62
C SER A 130 2.64 16.91 -7.13
N LEU A 131 3.91 16.50 -6.98
CA LEU A 131 5.06 17.26 -7.48
C LEU A 131 5.09 17.28 -9.01
N MET A 132 4.86 16.13 -9.64
CA MET A 132 4.86 16.01 -11.09
C MET A 132 3.74 16.82 -11.73
N LEU A 133 2.51 16.76 -11.19
CA LEU A 133 1.40 17.57 -11.69
C LEU A 133 1.66 19.07 -11.53
N ARG A 134 2.24 19.50 -10.40
CA ARG A 134 2.66 20.90 -10.23
C ARG A 134 3.66 21.29 -11.31
N TYR A 135 4.71 20.50 -11.51
CA TYR A 135 5.73 20.80 -12.52
C TYR A 135 5.11 20.87 -13.93
N PHE A 136 4.29 19.90 -14.30
CA PHE A 136 3.65 19.85 -15.63
C PHE A 136 2.61 20.94 -15.86
N LYS A 137 1.92 21.44 -14.83
CA LYS A 137 0.80 22.38 -15.01
C LYS A 137 1.12 23.81 -14.63
N GLU A 138 2.10 24.02 -13.77
CA GLU A 138 2.41 25.34 -13.19
C GLU A 138 3.83 25.79 -13.53
N THR A 139 4.81 24.89 -13.53
CA THR A 139 6.22 25.25 -13.78
C THR A 139 6.57 25.26 -15.27
N ALA A 140 6.19 24.21 -16.01
CA ALA A 140 6.60 23.99 -17.40
C ALA A 140 5.42 23.72 -18.35
N ALA A 141 4.26 24.33 -18.08
CA ALA A 141 2.99 24.03 -18.75
C ALA A 141 3.03 24.03 -20.29
N SER A 142 3.81 24.92 -20.89
CA SER A 142 3.96 24.99 -22.35
C SER A 142 4.64 23.76 -22.95
N ASN A 143 5.50 23.07 -22.17
CA ASN A 143 6.35 21.98 -22.64
C ASN A 143 5.74 20.59 -22.39
N TRP A 144 4.63 20.52 -21.65
CA TRP A 144 4.02 19.27 -21.16
C TRP A 144 2.51 19.18 -21.46
N GLN A 145 2.07 19.72 -22.60
CA GLN A 145 0.66 19.70 -23.01
C GLN A 145 0.18 18.28 -23.33
N ASP A 146 1.04 17.44 -23.92
CA ASP A 146 0.71 16.07 -24.27
C ASP A 146 0.66 15.17 -23.02
N VAL A 147 -0.54 14.65 -22.74
CA VAL A 147 -0.77 13.73 -21.61
C VAL A 147 -0.07 12.38 -21.80
N THR A 148 0.12 11.92 -23.03
CA THR A 148 0.80 10.63 -23.30
C THR A 148 2.28 10.74 -22.95
N VAL A 149 2.92 11.87 -23.25
CA VAL A 149 4.29 12.17 -22.84
C VAL A 149 4.40 12.28 -21.32
N ARG A 150 3.44 12.95 -20.66
CA ARG A 150 3.38 13.00 -19.19
C ARG A 150 3.23 11.60 -18.58
N ASN A 151 2.35 10.77 -19.13
CA ASN A 151 2.12 9.41 -18.64
C ASN A 151 3.34 8.51 -18.85
N ALA A 152 4.09 8.67 -19.94
CA ALA A 152 5.33 7.94 -20.16
C ALA A 152 6.39 8.24 -19.08
N VAL A 153 6.53 9.50 -18.66
CA VAL A 153 7.43 9.88 -17.55
C VAL A 153 7.06 9.15 -16.25
N MET A 154 5.77 8.95 -16.03
CA MET A 154 5.21 8.26 -14.86
C MET A 154 5.19 6.73 -15.02
N ASN A 155 5.74 6.19 -16.12
CA ASN A 155 5.63 4.79 -16.51
C ASN A 155 4.18 4.28 -16.44
N ASN A 156 3.23 5.06 -16.93
CA ASN A 156 1.80 4.79 -16.85
C ASN A 156 1.20 4.54 -18.24
N ALA A 157 -0.06 4.09 -18.28
CA ALA A 157 -0.82 3.92 -19.51
C ALA A 157 -0.99 5.23 -20.27
N ASN A 158 -1.08 5.17 -21.59
CA ASN A 158 -1.47 6.32 -22.43
C ASN A 158 -2.99 6.62 -22.36
N GLU A 159 -3.66 6.20 -21.29
CA GLU A 159 -5.08 6.43 -21.07
C GLU A 159 -5.31 7.77 -20.33
N MET A 160 -6.38 8.48 -20.66
CA MET A 160 -6.74 9.76 -20.05
C MET A 160 -7.83 9.60 -18.97
N PRO A 161 -7.76 10.34 -17.84
CA PRO A 161 -6.77 11.36 -17.52
C PRO A 161 -5.45 10.80 -16.95
N GLY A 162 -5.41 9.53 -16.55
CA GLY A 162 -4.23 8.85 -15.99
C GLY A 162 -4.19 8.86 -14.45
N THR A 163 -3.39 7.97 -13.86
CA THR A 163 -3.36 7.74 -12.39
C THR A 163 -2.95 8.97 -11.60
N CYS A 164 -1.92 9.71 -12.00
CA CYS A 164 -1.52 10.91 -11.24
C CYS A 164 -2.57 12.02 -11.30
N GLU A 165 -3.28 12.19 -12.42
CA GLU A 165 -4.43 13.11 -12.48
C GLU A 165 -5.55 12.67 -11.52
N ALA A 166 -5.82 11.36 -11.43
CA ALA A 166 -6.76 10.81 -10.46
C ALA A 166 -6.32 11.09 -9.01
N TRP A 167 -5.02 10.94 -8.69
CA TRP A 167 -4.47 11.34 -7.40
C TRP A 167 -4.55 12.85 -7.14
N GLY A 168 -4.26 13.66 -8.16
CA GLY A 168 -4.33 15.12 -8.11
C GLY A 168 -5.73 15.64 -7.74
N ASN A 169 -6.78 14.94 -8.16
CA ASN A 169 -8.17 15.26 -7.78
C ASN A 169 -8.43 15.15 -6.27
N THR A 170 -7.63 14.38 -5.52
CA THR A 170 -7.71 14.31 -4.05
C THR A 170 -7.10 15.53 -3.34
N ARG A 171 -6.26 16.29 -4.08
CA ARG A 171 -5.54 17.49 -3.62
C ARG A 171 -4.72 17.30 -2.34
N LEU A 172 -4.34 16.06 -2.01
CA LEU A 172 -3.68 15.68 -0.74
C LEU A 172 -4.40 16.18 0.53
N THR A 173 -5.68 16.57 0.43
CA THR A 173 -6.37 17.28 1.52
C THR A 173 -6.58 16.43 2.76
N TRP A 174 -6.72 15.11 2.60
CA TRP A 174 -6.88 14.19 3.72
C TRP A 174 -5.59 14.01 4.54
N ALA A 175 -4.44 14.35 3.98
CA ALA A 175 -3.13 14.24 4.62
C ALA A 175 -2.56 15.60 5.08
N ASP A 176 -3.21 16.70 4.72
CA ASP A 176 -2.80 18.06 5.09
C ASP A 176 -3.01 18.28 6.61
N PRO A 177 -1.95 18.58 7.40
CA PRO A 177 -2.04 18.68 8.86
C PRO A 177 -3.03 19.75 9.35
N ARG A 178 -3.35 20.73 8.51
CA ARG A 178 -4.24 21.86 8.83
C ARG A 178 -5.72 21.50 8.75
N ILE A 179 -6.07 20.34 8.18
CA ILE A 179 -7.46 19.95 7.85
C ILE A 179 -7.72 18.45 7.92
N GLY A 180 -6.70 17.60 7.94
CA GLY A 180 -6.83 16.14 7.85
C GLY A 180 -7.60 15.52 9.03
N CYS A 181 -7.74 16.27 10.14
CA CYS A 181 -8.56 15.87 11.28
C CYS A 181 -10.07 16.07 11.03
N VAL A 182 -10.44 16.85 10.02
CA VAL A 182 -11.83 17.26 9.76
C VAL A 182 -12.42 16.38 8.64
N PRO A 183 -13.56 15.71 8.87
CA PRO A 183 -14.26 14.96 7.82
C PRO A 183 -14.53 15.84 6.59
N GLY A 184 -14.07 15.42 5.40
CA GLY A 184 -14.28 16.16 4.15
C GLY A 184 -13.18 17.17 3.79
N GLY A 185 -12.13 17.32 4.62
CA GLY A 185 -10.96 18.16 4.32
C GLY A 185 -11.33 19.62 4.02
N ARG A 186 -10.67 20.23 3.03
CA ARG A 186 -10.92 21.62 2.57
C ARG A 186 -12.33 21.83 2.01
N GLY A 187 -13.05 20.76 1.65
CA GLY A 187 -14.44 20.84 1.17
C GLY A 187 -15.47 21.00 2.30
N ALA A 188 -15.08 20.75 3.56
CA ALA A 188 -15.90 21.01 4.74
C ALA A 188 -15.83 22.48 5.22
N ALA A 189 -15.35 23.38 4.34
CA ALA A 189 -15.02 24.78 4.61
C ALA A 189 -16.24 25.71 4.80
N ALA A 190 -17.09 25.42 5.78
CA ALA A 190 -18.06 26.39 6.28
C ALA A 190 -17.83 26.78 7.76
N ALA A 191 -16.93 26.10 8.48
CA ALA A 191 -16.59 26.43 9.86
C ALA A 191 -15.13 26.90 9.97
N ALA A 192 -14.88 27.89 10.84
CA ALA A 192 -13.54 28.22 11.28
C ALA A 192 -12.87 26.94 11.83
N PRO A 193 -11.57 26.69 11.55
CA PRO A 193 -10.87 25.53 12.07
C PRO A 193 -10.99 25.49 13.61
N PRO A 194 -11.26 24.33 14.22
CA PRO A 194 -11.28 24.23 15.66
C PRO A 194 -9.98 24.73 16.29
N SER A 195 -10.04 25.42 17.43
CA SER A 195 -8.86 26.00 18.09
C SER A 195 -7.81 24.98 18.54
N TRP A 196 -8.18 23.70 18.64
CA TRP A 196 -7.26 22.61 18.96
C TRP A 196 -6.44 22.13 17.75
N LEU A 197 -6.84 22.48 16.53
CA LEU A 197 -6.21 22.02 15.29
C LEU A 197 -4.89 22.74 15.05
N TYR A 198 -3.94 22.03 14.48
CA TYR A 198 -2.64 22.58 14.10
C TYR A 198 -2.76 23.73 13.10
N ASP A 199 -2.03 24.81 13.38
CA ASP A 199 -1.75 25.88 12.43
C ASP A 199 -0.27 26.31 12.57
N PRO A 200 0.51 26.37 11.47
CA PRO A 200 1.95 26.64 11.55
C PRO A 200 2.29 28.03 12.12
N LYS A 201 1.34 28.98 12.10
CA LYS A 201 1.54 30.36 12.54
C LYS A 201 0.89 30.65 13.90
N THR A 202 -0.31 30.15 14.12
CA THR A 202 -1.17 30.53 15.25
C THR A 202 -1.33 29.42 16.30
N ASN A 203 -1.09 28.15 15.95
CA ASN A 203 -1.23 27.03 16.88
C ASN A 203 -0.30 25.85 16.51
N ARG A 204 1.02 26.07 16.63
CA ARG A 204 2.03 25.05 16.25
C ARG A 204 1.96 23.78 17.11
N THR A 205 1.40 23.86 18.31
CA THR A 205 1.23 22.73 19.24
C THR A 205 -0.12 22.02 19.10
N GLY A 206 -0.99 22.46 18.18
CA GLY A 206 -2.27 21.84 17.93
C GLY A 206 -2.16 20.41 17.38
N THR A 207 -3.26 19.67 17.44
CA THR A 207 -3.33 18.31 16.90
C THR A 207 -3.11 18.34 15.40
N ARG A 208 -2.17 17.51 14.93
CA ARG A 208 -1.93 17.25 13.51
C ARG A 208 -2.52 15.89 13.16
N CYS A 209 -3.31 15.82 12.09
CA CYS A 209 -3.76 14.54 11.54
C CYS A 209 -3.17 14.36 10.15
N THR A 210 -1.90 14.00 10.13
CA THR A 210 -1.23 13.46 8.95
C THR A 210 -1.09 11.95 9.11
N LEU A 211 -0.67 11.26 8.06
CA LEU A 211 -0.41 9.83 8.12
C LEU A 211 0.69 9.50 9.15
N GLN A 212 1.75 10.31 9.21
CA GLN A 212 2.85 10.15 10.15
C GLN A 212 2.47 10.52 11.59
N ASP A 213 1.69 11.59 11.79
CA ASP A 213 1.29 12.03 13.12
C ASP A 213 0.35 11.02 13.79
N TYR A 214 -0.56 10.39 13.03
CA TYR A 214 -1.38 9.28 13.56
C TYR A 214 -0.52 8.08 13.97
N GLN A 215 0.60 7.86 13.29
CA GLN A 215 1.49 6.74 13.53
C GLN A 215 2.71 7.12 14.39
N VAL A 216 2.64 8.21 15.17
CA VAL A 216 3.76 8.69 15.98
C VAL A 216 4.25 7.66 17.01
N ALA A 217 3.37 6.77 17.50
CA ALA A 217 3.76 5.67 18.38
C ALA A 217 4.67 4.64 17.68
N ILE A 218 4.52 4.50 16.36
CA ILE A 218 5.32 3.60 15.52
C ILE A 218 6.64 4.29 15.16
N PHE A 219 6.58 5.52 14.63
CA PHE A 219 7.73 6.21 14.03
C PHE A 219 8.53 7.10 14.98
N GLY A 220 7.95 7.47 16.12
CA GLY A 220 8.55 8.44 17.03
C GLY A 220 8.50 9.86 16.51
N ARG A 221 9.15 10.75 17.27
CA ARG A 221 9.20 12.19 17.00
C ARG A 221 10.58 12.64 16.54
N ARG A 222 10.57 13.69 15.74
CA ARG A 222 11.69 14.54 15.37
C ARG A 222 12.05 15.48 16.53
N PRO A 223 13.26 16.10 16.51
CA PRO A 223 13.63 17.12 17.50
C PRO A 223 12.69 18.33 17.54
N ASP A 224 12.04 18.66 16.42
CA ASP A 224 11.09 19.78 16.29
C ASP A 224 9.69 19.49 16.86
N GLY A 225 9.45 18.26 17.34
CA GLY A 225 8.22 17.78 17.97
C GLY A 225 7.26 17.01 17.04
N PHE A 226 7.45 17.07 15.72
CA PHE A 226 6.57 16.40 14.75
C PHE A 226 6.92 14.91 14.59
N ALA A 227 5.99 14.10 14.07
CA ALA A 227 6.30 12.69 13.79
C ALA A 227 7.38 12.55 12.70
N ASN A 228 8.21 11.51 12.80
CA ASN A 228 9.21 11.22 11.77
C ASN A 228 8.53 10.84 10.44
N ARG A 229 9.10 11.29 9.31
CA ARG A 229 8.57 11.12 7.96
C ARG A 229 9.43 10.15 7.14
N VAL A 230 8.79 9.26 6.39
CA VAL A 230 9.48 8.25 5.55
C VAL A 230 9.64 8.64 4.07
N TYR A 231 9.04 9.75 3.63
CA TYR A 231 9.09 10.21 2.23
C TYR A 231 10.46 10.79 1.89
N ASP A 232 11.07 10.26 0.82
CA ASP A 232 12.33 10.71 0.24
C ASP A 232 12.18 10.74 -1.28
N ASN A 233 12.68 11.78 -1.93
CA ASN A 233 12.85 11.80 -3.37
C ASN A 233 14.25 12.27 -3.81
N VAL A 234 15.25 12.20 -2.90
CA VAL A 234 16.64 12.48 -3.23
C VAL A 234 17.18 11.37 -4.13
N GLY A 235 17.84 11.74 -5.23
CA GLY A 235 18.42 10.79 -6.18
C GLY A 235 17.42 10.20 -7.19
N VAL A 236 16.12 10.41 -7.01
CA VAL A 236 15.09 9.90 -7.93
C VAL A 236 15.14 10.68 -9.25
N GLN A 237 15.44 9.96 -10.33
CA GLN A 237 15.51 10.48 -11.69
C GLN A 237 14.17 10.32 -12.41
N TYR A 238 13.22 11.22 -12.14
CA TYR A 238 11.91 11.15 -12.77
C TYR A 238 12.05 11.15 -14.30
N GLY A 239 11.33 10.25 -14.98
CA GLY A 239 11.36 10.13 -16.45
C GLY A 239 12.56 9.43 -17.07
N LEU A 240 13.42 8.77 -16.29
CA LEU A 240 14.62 8.10 -16.82
C LEU A 240 14.28 7.09 -17.92
N ASN A 241 13.25 6.27 -17.74
CA ASN A 241 12.85 5.28 -18.74
C ASN A 241 12.26 5.95 -20.00
N ALA A 242 11.50 7.04 -19.83
CA ALA A 242 10.97 7.82 -20.95
C ALA A 242 12.10 8.48 -21.77
N LEU A 243 13.16 8.95 -21.11
CA LEU A 243 14.36 9.47 -21.77
C LEU A 243 15.05 8.35 -22.57
N LYS A 244 15.29 7.20 -21.95
CA LYS A 244 15.94 6.04 -22.60
C LYS A 244 15.13 5.52 -23.79
N ALA A 245 13.81 5.62 -23.72
CA ALA A 245 12.89 5.28 -24.81
C ALA A 245 12.79 6.36 -25.90
N GLY A 246 13.42 7.53 -25.73
CA GLY A 246 13.33 8.66 -26.66
C GLY A 246 11.98 9.37 -26.66
N THR A 247 11.13 9.13 -25.66
CA THR A 247 9.81 9.78 -25.52
C THR A 247 9.91 11.22 -25.03
N ILE A 248 10.94 11.53 -24.23
CA ILE A 248 11.27 12.89 -23.82
C ILE A 248 12.71 13.23 -24.24
N THR A 249 12.97 14.51 -24.47
CA THR A 249 14.30 14.99 -24.82
C THR A 249 15.22 15.03 -23.59
N THR A 250 16.54 15.09 -23.83
CA THR A 250 17.52 15.32 -22.76
C THR A 250 17.27 16.64 -22.03
N ASP A 251 16.81 17.67 -22.73
CA ASP A 251 16.48 18.97 -22.13
C ASP A 251 15.25 18.90 -21.23
N GLN A 252 14.18 18.21 -21.67
CA GLN A 252 13.00 17.96 -20.83
C GLN A 252 13.35 17.15 -19.57
N PHE A 253 14.20 16.14 -19.70
CA PHE A 253 14.63 15.32 -18.57
C PHE A 253 15.46 16.11 -17.54
N VAL A 254 16.42 16.91 -18.01
CA VAL A 254 17.27 17.75 -17.14
C VAL A 254 16.43 18.82 -16.46
N ASP A 255 15.62 19.56 -17.23
CA ASP A 255 14.77 20.64 -16.70
C ASP A 255 13.80 20.14 -15.63
N MET A 256 13.16 18.98 -15.86
CA MET A 256 12.26 18.40 -14.87
C MET A 256 13.01 18.05 -13.58
N ASN A 257 14.16 17.39 -13.67
CA ASN A 257 14.87 16.94 -12.48
C ASN A 257 15.53 18.09 -11.68
N GLU A 258 15.79 19.24 -12.32
CA GLU A 258 16.16 20.49 -11.65
C GLU A 258 14.98 21.14 -10.91
N ASN A 259 13.77 21.07 -11.48
CA ASN A 259 12.63 21.89 -11.05
C ASN A 259 11.49 21.11 -10.36
N ILE A 260 11.64 19.80 -10.16
CA ILE A 260 10.60 18.96 -9.53
C ILE A 260 10.40 19.26 -8.04
N GLY A 261 11.48 19.64 -7.34
CA GLY A 261 11.50 19.96 -5.91
C GLY A 261 11.03 18.84 -4.99
N GLY A 262 10.40 19.24 -3.88
CA GLY A 262 9.92 18.35 -2.83
C GLY A 262 8.77 18.97 -2.03
N LEU A 263 8.41 18.28 -0.95
CA LEU A 263 7.39 18.69 0.02
C LEU A 263 8.02 18.89 1.41
N ASP A 264 7.58 19.93 2.12
CA ASP A 264 7.88 20.13 3.55
C ASP A 264 7.02 19.24 4.46
N ILE A 265 7.12 19.41 5.79
CA ILE A 265 6.37 18.60 6.77
C ILE A 265 4.85 18.91 6.74
N ASP A 266 4.45 20.01 6.13
CA ASP A 266 3.06 20.47 6.00
C ASP A 266 2.49 20.25 4.59
N LEU A 267 3.21 19.48 3.75
CA LEU A 267 2.89 19.17 2.37
C LEU A 267 2.88 20.39 1.43
N ASN A 268 3.57 21.48 1.78
CA ASN A 268 3.78 22.57 0.85
C ASN A 268 4.98 22.24 -0.06
N PHE A 269 4.90 22.71 -1.31
CA PHE A 269 6.04 22.63 -2.23
C PHE A 269 7.22 23.44 -1.70
N VAL A 270 8.41 22.85 -1.82
CA VAL A 270 9.70 23.52 -1.62
C VAL A 270 10.62 23.19 -2.81
N PRO A 271 11.53 24.11 -3.21
CA PRO A 271 12.48 23.84 -4.30
C PRO A 271 13.42 22.67 -4.02
N GLU A 272 13.70 22.39 -2.75
CA GLU A 272 14.57 21.30 -2.33
C GLU A 272 13.83 19.95 -2.35
N ARG A 273 14.56 18.88 -2.68
CA ARG A 273 14.03 17.52 -2.59
C ARG A 273 13.70 17.15 -1.14
N SER A 274 12.64 16.39 -0.95
CA SER A 274 12.25 15.85 0.35
C SER A 274 13.25 14.81 0.81
N VAL A 275 13.74 14.98 2.04
CA VAL A 275 14.59 14.01 2.74
C VAL A 275 13.73 13.27 3.76
N ALA A 276 13.86 11.94 3.80
CA ALA A 276 13.26 11.11 4.84
C ALA A 276 14.06 11.18 6.15
N ASP A 277 13.36 10.98 7.27
CA ASP A 277 13.97 10.86 8.58
C ASP A 277 14.61 9.50 8.75
N ALA A 278 15.94 9.47 8.93
CA ALA A 278 16.71 8.23 8.99
C ALA A 278 16.18 7.19 10.01
N PRO A 279 15.74 7.57 11.24
CA PRO A 279 15.16 6.60 12.17
C PRO A 279 13.87 5.95 11.64
N ALA A 280 13.05 6.67 10.88
CA ALA A 280 11.78 6.16 10.38
C ALA A 280 11.94 5.10 9.30
N LEU A 281 13.01 5.17 8.51
CA LEU A 281 13.26 4.22 7.42
C LEU A 281 13.41 2.79 7.95
N ALA A 282 14.30 2.57 8.93
CA ALA A 282 14.50 1.25 9.52
C ALA A 282 13.24 0.76 10.27
N ILE A 283 12.55 1.66 10.96
CA ILE A 283 11.27 1.36 11.62
C ILE A 283 10.25 0.89 10.59
N ALA A 284 10.10 1.57 9.45
CA ALA A 284 9.08 1.25 8.45
C ALA A 284 9.20 -0.19 7.92
N TYR A 285 10.42 -0.64 7.65
CA TYR A 285 10.70 -2.02 7.22
C TYR A 285 10.51 -3.02 8.35
N ARG A 286 11.09 -2.75 9.53
CA ARG A 286 11.03 -3.64 10.69
C ARG A 286 9.59 -3.93 11.14
N THR A 287 8.75 -2.91 11.11
CA THR A 287 7.38 -2.94 11.65
C THR A 287 6.33 -3.30 10.60
N SER A 288 6.78 -3.80 9.44
CA SER A 288 5.95 -4.17 8.29
C SER A 288 5.05 -3.04 7.77
N GLN A 289 5.36 -1.77 8.07
CA GLN A 289 4.65 -0.64 7.48
C GLN A 289 4.94 -0.51 5.98
N ILE A 290 6.11 -0.99 5.55
CA ILE A 290 6.34 -1.42 4.17
C ILE A 290 6.09 -2.91 4.09
N ASN A 291 5.11 -3.30 3.30
CA ASN A 291 4.78 -4.71 3.17
C ASN A 291 5.80 -5.39 2.27
N MET A 292 6.78 -6.08 2.87
CA MET A 292 7.77 -6.90 2.17
C MET A 292 7.33 -8.37 2.00
N GLY A 293 6.06 -8.70 2.23
CA GLY A 293 5.59 -10.09 2.14
C GLY A 293 5.86 -10.94 3.38
N GLY A 294 6.34 -10.37 4.48
CA GLY A 294 6.72 -10.98 5.78
C GLY A 294 6.14 -12.38 6.04
N ALA A 295 5.06 -12.50 6.81
CA ALA A 295 4.42 -13.80 7.05
C ALA A 295 3.34 -14.18 6.01
N MET A 296 3.29 -13.50 4.86
CA MET A 296 2.21 -13.68 3.88
C MET A 296 2.18 -15.05 3.20
N ASN A 297 3.31 -15.76 3.14
CA ASN A 297 3.35 -17.14 2.61
C ASN A 297 2.60 -18.17 3.48
N THR A 298 2.17 -17.79 4.69
CA THR A 298 1.48 -18.68 5.63
C THR A 298 -0.03 -18.78 5.41
N VAL A 299 -0.59 -18.02 4.47
CA VAL A 299 -2.02 -18.06 4.14
C VAL A 299 -2.25 -18.10 2.61
N PRO A 300 -3.35 -18.71 2.15
CA PRO A 300 -3.88 -18.50 0.81
C PRO A 300 -4.24 -17.02 0.55
N ILE A 301 -3.87 -16.53 -0.63
CA ILE A 301 -4.20 -15.17 -1.10
C ILE A 301 -4.80 -15.28 -2.50
N ILE A 302 -6.02 -14.77 -2.67
CA ILE A 302 -6.63 -14.57 -3.99
C ILE A 302 -6.82 -13.08 -4.20
N ASP A 303 -5.91 -12.42 -4.93
CA ASP A 303 -6.10 -11.03 -5.34
C ASP A 303 -7.13 -10.98 -6.46
N ASN A 304 -8.34 -10.54 -6.13
CA ASN A 304 -9.51 -10.52 -7.00
C ASN A 304 -9.82 -9.10 -7.44
N ARG A 305 -9.53 -8.74 -8.69
CA ARG A 305 -9.66 -7.35 -9.12
C ARG A 305 -9.97 -7.19 -10.60
N GLY A 306 -10.53 -6.03 -10.95
CA GLY A 306 -10.43 -5.51 -12.32
C GLY A 306 -9.13 -4.73 -12.54
N CYS A 307 -8.82 -4.46 -13.81
CA CYS A 307 -7.75 -3.54 -14.21
C CYS A 307 -8.30 -2.27 -14.86
N ARG A 308 -7.90 -1.12 -14.30
CA ARG A 308 -8.08 0.20 -14.90
C ARG A 308 -6.79 0.99 -14.69
N ASN A 309 -6.34 1.71 -15.71
CA ASN A 309 -5.08 2.47 -15.65
C ASN A 309 -5.31 3.99 -15.79
N VAL A 310 -6.57 4.43 -15.68
CA VAL A 310 -7.01 5.84 -15.67
C VAL A 310 -7.31 6.38 -14.28
N GLU A 311 -7.23 5.51 -13.28
CA GLU A 311 -7.64 5.80 -11.91
C GLU A 311 -6.56 5.35 -10.93
N VAL A 312 -6.82 5.50 -9.63
CA VAL A 312 -5.82 5.36 -8.56
C VAL A 312 -5.42 3.91 -8.29
N HIS A 313 -6.33 2.95 -8.52
CA HIS A 313 -6.13 1.51 -8.35
C HIS A 313 -5.48 0.90 -9.60
N SER A 314 -4.34 1.43 -9.99
CA SER A 314 -3.55 0.88 -11.09
C SER A 314 -3.22 -0.62 -10.86
N CYS A 315 -3.17 -1.41 -11.93
CA CYS A 315 -3.04 -2.87 -11.77
C CYS A 315 -1.64 -3.34 -11.34
N TYR A 316 -0.62 -2.50 -11.48
CA TYR A 316 0.75 -2.89 -11.18
C TYR A 316 0.93 -3.22 -9.68
N HIS A 317 0.13 -2.62 -8.79
CA HIS A 317 0.21 -2.85 -7.35
C HIS A 317 0.04 -4.33 -6.95
N THR A 318 -0.81 -5.08 -7.64
CA THR A 318 -0.97 -6.53 -7.40
C THR A 318 0.31 -7.28 -7.74
N TYR A 319 0.95 -6.92 -8.85
CA TYR A 319 2.23 -7.51 -9.27
C TYR A 319 3.39 -7.03 -8.38
N SER A 320 3.31 -5.82 -7.84
CA SER A 320 4.23 -5.32 -6.82
C SER A 320 4.15 -6.18 -5.55
N THR A 321 2.94 -6.43 -5.02
CA THR A 321 2.74 -7.36 -3.89
C THR A 321 3.30 -8.74 -4.20
N ARG A 322 3.01 -9.31 -5.38
CA ARG A 322 3.57 -10.61 -5.78
C ARG A 322 5.10 -10.60 -5.78
N ALA A 323 5.73 -9.63 -6.41
CA ALA A 323 7.18 -9.55 -6.50
C ALA A 323 7.84 -9.42 -5.12
N ARG A 324 7.19 -8.73 -4.17
CA ARG A 324 7.65 -8.66 -2.78
C ARG A 324 7.55 -10.00 -2.06
N ILE A 325 6.47 -10.75 -2.25
CA ILE A 325 6.33 -12.13 -1.73
C ILE A 325 7.42 -13.03 -2.32
N GLU A 326 7.63 -12.98 -3.63
CA GLU A 326 8.65 -13.77 -4.33
C GLU A 326 10.06 -13.47 -3.81
N LYS A 327 10.39 -12.18 -3.64
CA LYS A 327 11.69 -11.74 -3.12
C LYS A 327 11.96 -12.26 -1.71
N THR A 328 10.94 -12.29 -0.85
CA THR A 328 11.09 -12.68 0.55
C THR A 328 11.05 -14.20 0.75
N HIS A 329 10.28 -14.92 -0.07
CA HIS A 329 10.00 -16.35 0.14
C HIS A 329 10.55 -17.27 -0.94
N ASN A 330 11.23 -16.72 -1.94
CA ASN A 330 11.70 -17.46 -3.12
C ASN A 330 10.56 -18.18 -3.86
N GLY A 331 9.39 -17.54 -3.91
CA GLY A 331 8.19 -18.04 -4.59
C GLY A 331 6.91 -17.37 -4.09
N ALA A 332 5.83 -17.52 -4.85
CA ALA A 332 4.51 -16.95 -4.52
C ALA A 332 3.36 -17.93 -4.82
N ALA A 333 3.59 -19.24 -4.62
CA ALA A 333 2.57 -20.26 -4.87
C ALA A 333 1.30 -20.09 -4.04
N ASN A 334 1.38 -19.39 -2.89
CA ASN A 334 0.26 -19.01 -2.04
C ASN A 334 -0.55 -17.82 -2.57
N HIS A 335 -0.06 -17.11 -3.59
CA HIS A 335 -0.70 -15.92 -4.15
C HIS A 335 -1.25 -16.20 -5.55
N VAL A 336 -2.56 -16.07 -5.73
CA VAL A 336 -3.28 -16.25 -6.99
C VAL A 336 -3.91 -14.93 -7.41
N ILE A 337 -3.78 -14.56 -8.67
CA ILE A 337 -4.37 -13.35 -9.24
C ILE A 337 -5.57 -13.75 -10.09
N PHE A 338 -6.75 -13.28 -9.72
CA PHE A 338 -8.00 -13.41 -10.46
C PHE A 338 -8.38 -12.05 -11.05
N LEU A 339 -8.26 -11.92 -12.37
CA LEU A 339 -8.63 -10.69 -13.09
C LEU A 339 -10.07 -10.77 -13.61
N SER A 340 -10.90 -9.85 -13.14
CA SER A 340 -12.31 -9.71 -13.54
C SER A 340 -13.16 -10.96 -13.26
N SER A 341 -12.87 -11.69 -12.17
CA SER A 341 -13.62 -12.90 -11.82
C SER A 341 -15.09 -12.60 -11.48
N PRO A 342 -16.05 -13.46 -11.88
CA PRO A 342 -17.46 -13.19 -11.71
C PRO A 342 -17.97 -13.57 -10.32
N GLY A 343 -18.83 -12.73 -9.76
CA GLY A 343 -19.59 -13.03 -8.54
C GLY A 343 -18.70 -13.47 -7.37
N ASN A 344 -19.03 -14.61 -6.77
CA ASN A 344 -18.35 -15.14 -5.58
C ASN A 344 -17.21 -16.12 -5.92
N THR A 345 -16.70 -16.13 -7.16
CA THR A 345 -15.71 -17.11 -7.61
C THR A 345 -14.45 -17.12 -6.73
N ALA A 346 -13.90 -15.95 -6.43
CA ALA A 346 -12.73 -15.82 -5.58
C ALA A 346 -13.00 -16.27 -4.13
N PHE A 347 -14.10 -15.81 -3.52
CA PHE A 347 -14.52 -16.25 -2.18
C PHE A 347 -14.64 -17.78 -2.08
N LEU A 348 -15.30 -18.43 -3.04
CA LEU A 348 -15.50 -19.89 -3.02
C LEU A 348 -14.18 -20.64 -3.18
N ALA A 349 -13.30 -20.16 -4.06
CA ALA A 349 -11.96 -20.71 -4.23
C ALA A 349 -11.12 -20.55 -2.95
N LEU A 350 -11.19 -19.38 -2.30
CA LEU A 350 -10.48 -19.11 -1.06
C LEU A 350 -10.98 -20.00 0.08
N ASP A 351 -12.31 -20.16 0.24
CA ASP A 351 -12.91 -21.05 1.24
C ASP A 351 -12.46 -22.50 1.03
N GLN A 352 -12.48 -22.99 -0.21
CA GLN A 352 -12.03 -24.34 -0.55
C GLN A 352 -10.55 -24.56 -0.18
N TRP A 353 -9.68 -23.60 -0.54
CA TRP A 353 -8.26 -23.71 -0.28
C TRP A 353 -7.94 -23.66 1.22
N VAL A 354 -8.52 -22.71 1.96
CA VAL A 354 -8.32 -22.60 3.41
C VAL A 354 -8.89 -23.82 4.14
N ALA A 355 -10.06 -24.33 3.73
CA ALA A 355 -10.63 -25.55 4.29
C ALA A 355 -9.69 -26.75 4.13
N ALA A 356 -9.06 -26.90 2.97
CA ALA A 356 -8.08 -27.96 2.71
C ALA A 356 -6.82 -27.80 3.59
N VAL A 357 -6.29 -26.59 3.74
CA VAL A 357 -5.17 -26.29 4.64
C VAL A 357 -5.51 -26.64 6.10
N LYS A 358 -6.72 -26.30 6.56
CA LYS A 358 -7.18 -26.58 7.93
C LYS A 358 -7.51 -28.05 8.18
N ALA A 359 -7.81 -28.82 7.14
CA ALA A 359 -7.98 -30.27 7.24
C ALA A 359 -6.64 -31.01 7.36
N ASP A 360 -5.52 -30.39 6.95
CA ASP A 360 -4.19 -30.97 7.09
C ASP A 360 -3.70 -30.88 8.55
N GLY A 361 -3.96 -31.95 9.32
CA GLY A 361 -3.51 -32.11 10.70
C GLY A 361 -2.03 -32.47 10.89
N SER A 362 -1.22 -32.50 9.82
CA SER A 362 0.21 -32.84 9.94
C SER A 362 1.02 -31.76 10.68
N ALA A 363 2.24 -32.10 11.11
CA ALA A 363 3.19 -31.14 11.68
C ALA A 363 3.91 -30.28 10.62
N THR A 364 3.48 -30.32 9.35
CA THR A 364 4.06 -29.55 8.25
C THR A 364 4.00 -28.04 8.55
N PRO A 365 5.07 -27.25 8.29
CA PRO A 365 5.02 -25.80 8.49
C PRO A 365 3.88 -25.13 7.70
N ALA A 366 3.29 -24.07 8.25
CA ALA A 366 2.10 -23.41 7.68
C ALA A 366 2.26 -23.04 6.20
N ALA A 367 3.39 -22.41 5.83
CA ALA A 367 3.67 -22.03 4.45
C ALA A 367 3.69 -23.23 3.49
N MET A 368 4.24 -24.37 3.92
CA MET A 368 4.24 -25.60 3.12
C MET A 368 2.84 -26.22 3.03
N LYS A 369 2.04 -26.16 4.10
CA LYS A 369 0.64 -26.61 4.05
C LYS A 369 -0.19 -25.82 3.04
N VAL A 370 0.02 -24.50 2.97
CA VAL A 370 -0.68 -23.64 2.00
C VAL A 370 -0.41 -24.10 0.58
N VAL A 371 0.86 -24.33 0.22
CA VAL A 371 1.22 -24.77 -1.13
C VAL A 371 0.74 -26.19 -1.40
N LYS A 372 0.97 -27.12 -0.46
CA LYS A 372 0.61 -28.54 -0.59
C LYS A 372 -0.90 -28.75 -0.76
N ASN A 373 -1.71 -27.97 -0.05
CA ASN A 373 -3.17 -28.13 -0.05
C ASN A 373 -3.87 -27.16 -1.00
N LYS A 374 -3.14 -26.54 -1.94
CA LYS A 374 -3.71 -25.71 -3.01
C LYS A 374 -4.46 -26.58 -4.02
N PRO A 375 -5.77 -26.39 -4.22
CA PRO A 375 -6.50 -27.06 -5.28
C PRO A 375 -5.89 -26.76 -6.65
N ALA A 376 -5.79 -27.78 -7.51
CA ALA A 376 -5.06 -27.70 -8.78
C ALA A 376 -5.68 -26.71 -9.79
N ASP A 377 -6.97 -26.42 -9.67
CA ASP A 377 -7.72 -25.50 -10.53
C ASP A 377 -7.64 -24.04 -10.07
N ILE A 378 -7.22 -23.77 -8.83
CA ILE A 378 -7.02 -22.43 -8.27
C ILE A 378 -5.64 -21.92 -8.70
N VAL A 379 -5.55 -21.48 -9.94
CA VAL A 379 -4.37 -20.89 -10.57
C VAL A 379 -4.69 -19.51 -11.11
N ASP A 380 -3.68 -18.68 -11.36
CA ASP A 380 -3.87 -17.37 -11.98
C ASP A 380 -4.79 -17.47 -13.19
N ALA A 381 -5.76 -16.57 -13.24
CA ALA A 381 -6.77 -16.59 -14.27
C ALA A 381 -7.32 -15.19 -14.51
N CYS A 382 -7.81 -14.97 -15.72
CA CYS A 382 -8.62 -13.82 -16.07
C CYS A 382 -9.92 -14.26 -16.70
N TRP A 383 -10.93 -13.40 -16.65
CA TRP A 383 -12.19 -13.60 -17.35
C TRP A 383 -12.32 -12.58 -18.47
N ILE A 384 -12.22 -13.05 -19.72
CA ILE A 384 -12.32 -12.23 -20.92
C ILE A 384 -13.69 -12.49 -21.53
N ASN A 385 -14.55 -11.47 -21.60
CA ASN A 385 -15.95 -11.61 -22.02
C ASN A 385 -16.71 -12.71 -21.23
N GLY A 386 -16.41 -12.81 -19.93
CA GLY A 386 -17.00 -13.81 -19.03
C GLY A 386 -16.42 -15.23 -19.16
N GLN A 387 -15.52 -15.49 -20.10
CA GLN A 387 -14.85 -16.79 -20.27
C GLN A 387 -13.54 -16.82 -19.48
N ARG A 388 -13.35 -17.86 -18.67
CA ARG A 388 -12.11 -18.04 -17.89
C ARG A 388 -10.96 -18.43 -18.83
N SER A 389 -9.83 -17.75 -18.68
CA SER A 389 -8.55 -18.09 -19.31
C SER A 389 -7.45 -18.17 -18.25
N THR A 390 -6.55 -19.14 -18.43
CA THR A 390 -5.32 -19.31 -17.64
C THR A 390 -4.06 -19.02 -18.48
N ASP A 391 -4.24 -18.58 -19.73
CA ASP A 391 -3.15 -18.13 -20.59
C ASP A 391 -2.68 -16.74 -20.13
N ALA A 392 -1.48 -16.69 -19.55
CA ALA A 392 -0.87 -15.48 -19.04
C ALA A 392 -0.70 -14.40 -20.12
N ALA A 393 -0.41 -14.77 -21.37
CA ALA A 393 -0.25 -13.82 -22.46
C ALA A 393 -1.59 -13.18 -22.83
N ALA A 394 -2.64 -14.00 -23.00
CA ALA A 394 -4.00 -13.51 -23.23
C ALA A 394 -4.49 -12.63 -22.07
N CYS A 395 -4.23 -13.03 -20.81
CA CYS A 395 -4.61 -12.24 -19.65
C CYS A 395 -3.87 -10.91 -19.57
N ARG A 396 -2.57 -10.88 -19.88
CA ARG A 396 -1.78 -9.64 -19.93
C ARG A 396 -2.24 -8.73 -21.05
N ALA A 397 -2.57 -9.26 -22.22
CA ALA A 397 -3.07 -8.48 -23.35
C ALA A 397 -4.45 -7.85 -23.03
N ALA A 398 -5.34 -8.60 -22.38
CA ALA A 398 -6.66 -8.12 -22.00
C ALA A 398 -6.64 -7.17 -20.79
N ASN A 399 -5.62 -7.27 -19.93
CA ASN A 399 -5.49 -6.52 -18.68
C ASN A 399 -4.06 -5.99 -18.52
N PRO A 400 -3.62 -5.02 -19.33
CA PRO A 400 -2.29 -4.47 -19.22
C PRO A 400 -2.13 -3.74 -17.88
N TYR A 401 -0.94 -3.85 -17.31
CA TYR A 401 -0.49 -3.04 -16.19
C TYR A 401 0.83 -2.33 -16.54
N PHE A 402 1.06 -1.23 -15.84
CA PHE A 402 2.17 -0.32 -16.07
C PHE A 402 2.99 -0.16 -14.78
N GLY A 403 3.22 1.06 -14.30
CA GLY A 403 3.93 1.34 -13.06
C GLY A 403 3.59 2.72 -12.50
N ASN A 404 4.56 3.29 -11.79
CA ASN A 404 4.49 4.63 -11.21
C ASN A 404 5.77 5.43 -11.53
N ALA A 405 5.86 6.64 -10.99
CA ALA A 405 6.99 7.54 -11.16
C ALA A 405 8.34 6.92 -10.78
N HIS A 406 8.38 6.10 -9.73
CA HIS A 406 9.59 5.41 -9.27
C HIS A 406 10.02 4.28 -10.23
N LEU A 407 9.08 3.50 -10.75
CA LEU A 407 9.35 2.54 -11.82
C LEU A 407 9.82 3.27 -13.10
N GLY A 408 9.24 4.43 -13.42
CA GLY A 408 9.70 5.32 -14.49
C GLY A 408 11.10 5.89 -14.27
N ALA A 409 11.54 5.97 -13.01
CA ALA A 409 12.90 6.35 -12.61
C ALA A 409 13.88 5.16 -12.55
N GLY A 410 13.45 3.95 -12.91
CA GLY A 410 14.30 2.76 -12.98
C GLY A 410 14.18 1.82 -11.77
N GLN A 411 13.30 2.09 -10.81
CA GLN A 411 13.04 1.15 -9.72
C GLN A 411 12.34 -0.12 -10.23
N SER A 412 12.63 -1.25 -9.61
CA SER A 412 11.98 -2.54 -9.91
C SER A 412 10.51 -2.58 -9.47
N ILE A 413 9.75 -3.57 -9.98
CA ILE A 413 8.30 -3.72 -9.74
C ILE A 413 7.94 -3.90 -8.26
N GLU A 414 8.88 -4.32 -7.41
CA GLU A 414 8.65 -4.37 -5.96
C GLU A 414 8.26 -3.00 -5.41
N ASP A 415 8.69 -1.87 -5.98
CA ASP A 415 8.28 -0.52 -5.56
C ASP A 415 8.47 -0.23 -4.03
N ALA A 416 9.37 -0.98 -3.38
CA ALA A 416 9.46 -1.01 -1.91
C ALA A 416 10.62 -0.19 -1.32
N VAL A 417 11.45 0.48 -2.14
CA VAL A 417 12.58 1.29 -1.68
C VAL A 417 12.08 2.68 -1.32
N LEU A 418 11.99 3.00 -0.01
CA LEU A 418 11.56 4.34 0.45
C LEU A 418 12.61 5.40 0.16
N LYS A 419 13.87 5.11 0.51
CA LYS A 419 15.04 5.91 0.22
C LYS A 419 16.09 5.01 -0.43
N CYS A 420 16.58 5.39 -1.60
CA CYS A 420 17.62 4.66 -2.31
C CYS A 420 19.00 4.98 -1.72
N GLN A 421 19.95 4.06 -1.94
CA GLN A 421 21.37 4.40 -1.86
C GLN A 421 21.74 5.19 -3.11
N LEU A 422 22.74 6.08 -3.02
CA LEU A 422 23.13 6.94 -4.12
C LEU A 422 24.43 6.46 -4.76
N GLU A 423 24.49 6.54 -6.09
CA GLU A 423 25.70 6.36 -6.89
C GLU A 423 26.00 7.62 -7.72
N PRO A 424 27.28 7.90 -8.03
CA PRO A 424 27.65 9.00 -8.90
C PRO A 424 26.98 8.88 -10.27
N LEU A 425 26.57 10.03 -10.86
CA LEU A 425 26.03 10.02 -12.21
C LEU A 425 27.11 9.57 -13.22
N ASN A 426 26.76 8.63 -14.09
CA ASN A 426 27.61 8.18 -15.18
C ASN A 426 26.98 8.50 -16.54
N ARG A 427 27.55 9.47 -17.28
CA ARG A 427 27.01 9.96 -18.56
C ARG A 427 26.85 8.85 -19.59
N ALA A 428 27.71 7.82 -19.55
CA ALA A 428 27.69 6.72 -20.50
C ALA A 428 26.51 5.74 -20.31
N GLU A 429 25.91 5.69 -19.11
CA GLU A 429 24.87 4.70 -18.76
C GLU A 429 23.46 5.10 -19.21
N TYR A 430 23.29 6.33 -19.67
CA TYR A 430 21.98 6.82 -20.11
C TYR A 430 21.61 6.35 -21.51
N GLY A 431 22.56 5.93 -22.34
CA GLY A 431 22.29 5.53 -23.73
C GLY A 431 21.79 6.66 -24.64
N VAL A 432 21.90 7.92 -24.19
CA VAL A 432 21.56 9.15 -24.93
C VAL A 432 22.69 10.17 -24.79
N SER A 433 22.73 11.15 -25.69
CA SER A 433 23.76 12.20 -25.69
C SER A 433 23.28 13.46 -25.00
N PHE A 434 23.88 13.80 -23.86
CA PHE A 434 23.77 15.14 -23.26
C PHE A 434 24.78 16.09 -23.91
N SER A 435 24.48 17.39 -23.97
CA SER A 435 25.50 18.42 -24.11
C SER A 435 26.26 18.62 -22.79
N ASP A 436 27.42 19.27 -22.81
CA ASP A 436 28.18 19.52 -21.56
C ASP A 436 27.42 20.45 -20.61
N ALA A 437 26.64 21.39 -21.15
CA ALA A 437 25.76 22.25 -20.37
C ALA A 437 24.62 21.44 -19.72
N GLN A 438 23.96 20.56 -20.48
CA GLN A 438 22.92 19.66 -19.95
C GLN A 438 23.48 18.72 -18.87
N TRP A 439 24.68 18.19 -19.08
CA TRP A 439 25.33 17.31 -18.11
C TRP A 439 25.68 18.04 -16.81
N THR A 440 26.24 19.25 -16.92
CA THR A 440 26.57 20.09 -15.75
C THR A 440 25.32 20.42 -14.93
N ARG A 441 24.23 20.78 -15.62
CA ARG A 441 22.90 21.02 -15.04
C ARG A 441 22.37 19.78 -14.31
N LEU A 442 22.44 18.61 -14.93
CA LEU A 442 22.02 17.35 -14.32
C LEU A 442 22.85 17.02 -13.06
N GLN A 443 24.17 17.22 -13.10
CA GLN A 443 25.04 17.04 -11.92
C GLN A 443 24.67 18.00 -10.79
N ALA A 444 24.30 19.24 -11.11
CA ALA A 444 23.84 20.22 -10.12
C ALA A 444 22.49 19.82 -9.49
N ALA A 445 21.60 19.16 -10.24
CA ALA A 445 20.34 18.63 -9.73
C ALA A 445 20.52 17.40 -8.80
N PHE A 446 21.66 16.69 -8.91
CA PHE A 446 21.98 15.50 -8.13
C PHE A 446 23.38 15.59 -7.48
N PRO A 447 23.60 16.55 -6.56
CA PRO A 447 24.94 16.79 -6.00
C PRO A 447 25.48 15.61 -5.18
N GLY A 448 24.59 14.75 -4.65
CA GLY A 448 24.93 13.51 -3.94
C GLY A 448 24.88 12.23 -4.78
N GLY A 449 24.57 12.34 -6.08
CA GLY A 449 24.31 11.19 -6.96
C GLY A 449 22.83 10.86 -7.17
N ALA A 450 22.58 9.86 -8.01
CA ALA A 450 21.25 9.32 -8.31
C ALA A 450 21.04 7.97 -7.62
N CYS A 451 19.79 7.50 -7.58
CA CYS A 451 19.44 6.22 -6.98
C CYS A 451 20.14 5.04 -7.66
N ASP A 452 20.91 4.27 -6.89
CA ASP A 452 21.37 2.93 -7.22
C ASP A 452 20.26 1.93 -6.86
N TRP A 453 19.39 1.63 -7.83
CA TRP A 453 18.29 0.69 -7.66
C TRP A 453 18.74 -0.77 -7.55
N SER A 454 20.02 -1.07 -7.76
CA SER A 454 20.57 -2.42 -7.54
C SER A 454 20.75 -2.75 -6.06
N LYS A 455 20.74 -1.73 -5.19
CA LYS A 455 20.95 -1.88 -3.75
C LYS A 455 19.63 -1.92 -2.98
N PRO A 456 19.61 -2.57 -1.80
CA PRO A 456 18.51 -2.42 -0.86
C PRO A 456 18.33 -0.96 -0.45
N GLY A 457 17.08 -0.58 -0.13
CA GLY A 457 16.78 0.74 0.41
C GLY A 457 17.52 1.01 1.72
N VAL A 458 17.79 2.29 1.99
CA VAL A 458 18.40 2.71 3.25
C VAL A 458 17.50 2.29 4.40
N GLY A 459 18.08 1.61 5.40
CA GLY A 459 17.34 1.07 6.55
C GLY A 459 16.56 -0.21 6.26
N ALA A 460 16.64 -0.80 5.06
CA ALA A 460 15.99 -2.07 4.76
C ALA A 460 16.44 -3.16 5.74
N THR A 461 15.47 -3.77 6.42
CA THR A 461 15.67 -4.86 7.38
C THR A 461 14.53 -5.86 7.21
N ALA A 462 14.76 -7.09 7.66
CA ALA A 462 13.69 -8.08 7.76
C ALA A 462 12.57 -7.56 8.69
N PRO A 463 11.29 -7.76 8.31
CA PRO A 463 10.17 -7.44 9.18
C PRO A 463 10.15 -8.35 10.41
N VAL A 464 9.63 -7.82 11.51
CA VAL A 464 9.41 -8.56 12.76
C VAL A 464 7.91 -8.63 13.01
N ALA A 465 7.38 -9.85 13.11
CA ALA A 465 5.97 -10.07 13.41
C ALA A 465 5.65 -9.82 14.89
N TRP A 466 4.37 -9.57 15.17
CA TRP A 466 3.82 -9.44 16.52
C TRP A 466 4.55 -8.39 17.37
N LEU A 467 4.65 -7.15 16.87
CA LEU A 467 5.20 -6.04 17.62
C LEU A 467 4.11 -5.31 18.43
N SER A 468 4.44 -5.00 19.68
CA SER A 468 3.75 -4.02 20.52
C SER A 468 4.51 -2.70 20.52
N PHE A 469 3.76 -1.60 20.50
CA PHE A 469 4.29 -0.23 20.53
C PHE A 469 4.15 0.44 21.90
N ALA A 470 3.77 -0.33 22.93
CA ALA A 470 3.63 0.18 24.29
C ALA A 470 4.94 0.76 24.86
N ASP A 471 6.08 0.18 24.45
CA ASP A 471 7.42 0.60 24.88
C ASP A 471 8.05 1.67 23.96
N GLY A 472 7.30 2.17 22.97
CA GLY A 472 7.72 3.24 22.08
C GLY A 472 8.05 2.82 20.63
N PRO A 473 8.68 3.74 19.86
CA PRO A 473 8.90 3.61 18.42
C PRO A 473 9.70 2.37 18.02
N GLY A 474 9.40 1.84 16.83
CA GLY A 474 10.03 0.61 16.30
C GLY A 474 9.52 -0.69 16.91
N GLY A 475 8.77 -0.61 18.01
CA GLY A 475 8.08 -1.72 18.66
C GLY A 475 9.00 -2.80 19.24
N LYS A 476 8.43 -3.60 20.15
CA LYS A 476 9.07 -4.80 20.70
C LYS A 476 8.22 -6.03 20.44
N PRO A 477 8.82 -7.20 20.18
CA PRO A 477 8.07 -8.44 20.07
C PRO A 477 7.20 -8.66 21.31
N ILE A 478 5.91 -8.91 21.07
CA ILE A 478 5.04 -9.52 22.06
C ILE A 478 5.64 -10.90 22.34
N GLY A 479 5.79 -11.24 23.62
CA GLY A 479 6.46 -12.48 24.05
C GLY A 479 5.82 -13.75 23.47
N VAL A 480 6.33 -14.91 23.87
CA VAL A 480 5.75 -16.19 23.44
C VAL A 480 4.26 -16.26 23.74
N ALA A 481 3.50 -16.89 22.83
CA ALA A 481 2.07 -17.08 23.03
C ALA A 481 1.80 -17.77 24.38
N PRO A 482 0.80 -17.32 25.14
CA PRO A 482 0.43 -17.97 26.39
C PRO A 482 0.03 -19.42 26.11
N VAL A 483 0.52 -20.34 26.94
CA VAL A 483 0.12 -21.75 26.91
C VAL A 483 -0.91 -21.98 28.01
N SER A 484 -2.05 -22.59 27.66
CA SER A 484 -2.98 -23.11 28.66
C SER A 484 -2.25 -24.15 29.50
N LYS A 485 -2.34 -24.02 30.83
CA LYS A 485 -1.82 -25.01 31.77
C LYS A 485 -2.78 -26.17 31.96
#